data_AF-A0A379G4P1-F1
#
_entry.id   AF-A0A379G4P1-F1
#
_cell.length_a   1.000
_cell.length_b   1.000
_cell.length_c   1.000
_cell.angle_alpha   90.00
_cell.angle_beta   90.00
_cell.angle_gamma   90.00
#
_symmetry.space_group_name_H-M   'P 1'
#
loop_
_entity.id
_entity.type
_entity.pdbx_description
1 polymer ?
#
loop_
_entity_poly.entity_id
_entity_poly.type
_entity_poly.pdbx_seq_one_letter_code
_entity_poly.pdbx_strand_id
1 'polypeptide(L)'
;MSTSILELAHNWGFAIFFIGAIGLCAFMLTAGHFLGSRAKARAKHVPYESGIDSVGSARLRMSAKFYLVAMFFVIFDVEAMFLFAWSVAIREAGWVGFIEAAIFIFVLLAGLFYLVRVGALDWTPVRSRRAVKGPSKVIKISNRHPQ
;
A
#
# COMPACT_ATOMS: atom_id res chain seq x y z
N MET A 1 -22.50 -36.10 13.60
CA MET A 1 -23.66 -35.38 13.05
C MET A 1 -23.84 -33.99 13.66
N SER A 2 -23.62 -33.81 14.98
CA SER A 2 -23.71 -32.49 15.63
C SER A 2 -22.56 -31.53 15.29
N THR A 3 -21.35 -32.03 15.04
CA THR A 3 -20.19 -31.20 14.66
C THR A 3 -20.32 -30.64 13.23
N SER A 4 -20.81 -31.44 12.29
CA SER A 4 -21.00 -31.00 10.89
C SER A 4 -22.08 -29.92 10.73
N ILE A 5 -23.15 -29.96 11.55
CA ILE A 5 -24.19 -28.92 11.53
C ILE A 5 -23.71 -27.62 12.20
N LEU A 6 -22.80 -27.69 13.18
CA LEU A 6 -22.18 -26.50 13.79
C LEU A 6 -21.18 -25.83 12.85
N GLU A 7 -20.33 -26.63 12.19
CA GLU A 7 -19.42 -26.18 11.12
C GLU A 7 -20.20 -25.52 9.97
N LEU A 8 -21.28 -26.17 9.52
CA LEU A 8 -22.17 -25.62 8.50
C LEU A 8 -22.80 -24.31 8.98
N ALA A 9 -23.37 -24.26 10.18
CA ALA A 9 -23.97 -23.03 10.72
C ALA A 9 -22.95 -21.88 10.83
N HIS A 10 -21.71 -22.16 11.23
CA HIS A 10 -20.64 -21.16 11.33
C HIS A 10 -20.26 -20.58 9.95
N ASN A 11 -20.06 -21.45 8.97
CA ASN A 11 -19.70 -21.05 7.60
C ASN A 11 -20.81 -20.22 6.94
N TRP A 12 -22.07 -20.57 7.18
CA TRP A 12 -23.21 -19.80 6.71
C TRP A 12 -23.36 -18.47 7.44
N GLY A 13 -23.10 -18.42 8.75
CA GLY A 13 -23.07 -17.18 9.52
C GLY A 13 -22.02 -16.20 8.99
N PHE A 14 -20.81 -16.69 8.72
CA PHE A 14 -19.75 -15.89 8.10
C PHE A 14 -20.14 -15.37 6.71
N ALA A 15 -20.70 -16.23 5.86
CA ALA A 15 -21.15 -15.84 4.52
C ALA A 15 -22.24 -14.77 4.56
N ILE A 16 -23.24 -14.93 5.43
CA ILE A 16 -24.34 -13.96 5.60
C ILE A 16 -23.78 -12.62 6.10
N PHE A 17 -22.86 -12.64 7.07
CA PHE A 17 -22.21 -11.41 7.54
C PHE A 17 -21.47 -10.69 6.42
N PHE A 18 -20.68 -11.42 5.62
CA PHE A 18 -19.91 -10.85 4.53
C PHE A 18 -20.81 -10.26 3.43
N ILE A 19 -21.87 -10.99 3.05
CA ILE A 19 -22.88 -10.52 2.10
C ILE A 19 -23.61 -9.30 2.65
N GLY A 20 -23.96 -9.29 3.93
CA GLY A 20 -24.58 -8.16 4.60
C GLY A 20 -23.69 -6.93 4.59
N ALA A 21 -22.39 -7.07 4.87
CA ALA A 21 -21.43 -5.98 4.84
C ALA A 21 -21.28 -5.37 3.44
N ILE A 22 -21.13 -6.22 2.41
CA ILE A 22 -21.07 -5.77 1.00
C ILE A 22 -22.39 -5.12 0.59
N GLY A 23 -23.52 -5.73 0.96
CA GLY A 23 -24.86 -5.23 0.67
C GLY A 23 -25.12 -3.86 1.29
N LEU A 24 -24.72 -3.65 2.54
CA LEU A 24 -24.80 -2.35 3.21
C LEU A 24 -23.93 -1.31 2.51
N CYS A 25 -22.68 -1.64 2.16
CA CYS A 25 -21.81 -0.74 1.43
C CYS A 25 -22.41 -0.33 0.08
N ALA A 26 -22.91 -1.30 -0.69
CA ALA A 26 -23.59 -1.06 -1.96
C ALA A 26 -24.87 -0.23 -1.78
N PHE A 27 -25.65 -0.48 -0.73
CA PHE A 27 -26.84 0.29 -0.40
C PHE A 27 -26.49 1.75 -0.10
N MET A 28 -25.45 2.01 0.72
CA MET A 28 -25.02 3.38 1.03
C MET A 28 -24.52 4.12 -0.21
N LEU A 29 -23.73 3.46 -1.07
CA LEU A 29 -23.25 4.04 -2.32
C LEU A 29 -24.39 4.35 -3.30
N THR A 30 -25.34 3.42 -3.46
CA THR A 30 -26.50 3.61 -4.35
C THR A 30 -27.45 4.67 -3.80
N ALA A 31 -27.79 4.63 -2.51
CA ALA A 31 -28.58 5.65 -1.86
C ALA A 31 -27.93 7.04 -2.01
N GLY A 32 -26.63 7.16 -1.75
CA GLY A 32 -25.89 8.40 -1.96
C GLY A 32 -25.90 8.88 -3.42
N HIS A 33 -25.86 7.95 -4.38
CA HIS A 33 -25.95 8.26 -5.80
C HIS A 33 -27.35 8.73 -6.25
N PHE A 34 -28.41 8.20 -5.64
CA PHE A 34 -29.80 8.58 -5.93
C PHE A 34 -30.23 9.86 -5.22
N LEU A 35 -29.85 10.04 -3.95
CA LEU A 35 -30.18 11.24 -3.17
C LEU A 35 -29.27 12.44 -3.49
N GLY A 36 -28.09 12.20 -4.09
CA GLY A 36 -27.12 13.25 -4.43
C GLY A 36 -27.55 14.12 -5.62
N SER A 37 -27.46 15.44 -5.46
CA SER A 37 -27.67 16.40 -6.55
C SER A 37 -26.63 16.22 -7.67
N ARG A 38 -27.13 16.02 -8.90
CA ARG A 38 -26.29 15.81 -10.09
C ARG A 38 -25.92 17.13 -10.76
N ALA A 39 -25.02 17.90 -10.15
CA ALA A 39 -24.40 19.04 -10.83
C ALA A 39 -23.45 18.53 -11.95
N LYS A 40 -23.78 18.86 -13.20
CA LYS A 40 -22.96 18.58 -14.40
C LYS A 40 -22.18 19.85 -14.80
N ALA A 41 -21.11 20.15 -14.08
CA ALA A 41 -20.19 21.22 -14.45
C ALA A 41 -19.00 20.64 -15.22
N ARG A 42 -18.55 21.31 -16.29
CA ARG A 42 -17.39 20.87 -17.10
C ARG A 42 -16.12 20.71 -16.25
N ALA A 43 -15.95 21.54 -15.24
CA ALA A 43 -14.84 21.50 -14.29
C ALA A 43 -14.94 20.37 -13.22
N LYS A 44 -16.04 19.62 -13.15
CA LYS A 44 -16.20 18.52 -12.19
C LYS A 44 -15.44 17.25 -12.60
N HIS A 45 -15.10 17.12 -13.87
CA HIS A 45 -14.47 15.93 -14.46
C HIS A 45 -12.99 16.15 -14.82
N VAL A 46 -12.41 17.29 -14.45
CA VAL A 46 -10.98 17.55 -14.65
C VAL A 46 -10.20 17.14 -13.38
N PRO A 47 -8.99 16.57 -13.52
CA PRO A 47 -8.14 16.28 -12.37
C PRO A 47 -7.84 17.55 -11.57
N TYR A 48 -7.74 17.41 -10.26
CA TYR A 48 -7.43 18.52 -9.38
C TYR A 48 -5.93 18.86 -9.45
N GLU A 49 -5.60 20.07 -9.88
CA GLU A 49 -4.22 20.58 -9.98
C GLU A 49 -4.09 21.96 -9.28
N SER A 50 -4.73 22.16 -8.13
CA SER A 50 -4.69 23.43 -7.37
C SER A 50 -5.11 24.69 -8.16
N GLY A 51 -6.02 24.55 -9.12
CA GLY A 51 -6.60 25.67 -9.88
C GLY A 51 -5.93 25.98 -11.22
N ILE A 52 -4.93 25.20 -11.64
CA ILE A 52 -4.38 25.24 -13.00
C ILE A 52 -4.92 24.07 -13.84
N ASP A 53 -4.89 24.20 -15.17
CA ASP A 53 -5.21 23.08 -16.04
C ASP A 53 -4.10 22.03 -15.97
N SER A 54 -4.48 20.75 -15.80
CA SER A 54 -3.51 19.65 -15.84
C SER A 54 -2.82 19.60 -17.20
N VAL A 55 -1.52 19.85 -17.22
CA VAL A 55 -0.68 19.84 -18.42
C VAL A 55 0.28 18.66 -18.39
N GLY A 56 0.41 17.96 -19.51
CA GLY A 56 1.38 16.88 -19.70
C GLY A 56 0.82 15.47 -19.45
N SER A 57 1.72 14.49 -19.54
CA SER A 57 1.40 13.07 -19.33
C SER A 57 1.71 12.67 -17.90
N ALA A 58 0.76 12.02 -17.20
CA ALA A 58 0.94 11.45 -15.86
C ALA A 58 1.87 10.21 -15.83
N ARG A 59 2.82 10.08 -16.77
CA ARG A 59 3.80 9.01 -16.81
C ARG A 59 4.97 9.32 -15.86
N LEU A 60 4.71 9.14 -14.57
CA LEU A 60 5.75 9.10 -13.57
C LEU A 60 6.53 7.78 -13.69
N ARG A 61 7.87 7.87 -13.68
CA ARG A 61 8.72 6.68 -13.51
C ARG A 61 8.57 6.22 -12.07
N MET A 62 7.70 5.23 -11.84
CA MET A 62 7.59 4.58 -10.53
C MET A 62 8.93 3.94 -10.21
N SER A 63 9.48 4.27 -9.04
CA SER A 63 10.79 3.78 -8.62
C SER A 63 10.76 2.26 -8.42
N ALA A 64 11.81 1.56 -8.86
CA ALA A 64 11.99 0.11 -8.62
C ALA A 64 11.97 -0.26 -7.12
N LYS A 65 12.11 0.73 -6.22
CA LYS A 65 12.01 0.55 -4.77
C LYS A 65 10.68 -0.07 -4.33
N PHE A 66 9.55 0.27 -4.99
CA PHE A 66 8.25 -0.34 -4.66
C PHE A 66 8.21 -1.84 -4.96
N TYR A 67 8.87 -2.26 -6.04
CA TYR A 67 8.97 -3.67 -6.40
C TYR A 67 9.80 -4.45 -5.38
N LEU A 68 10.94 -3.91 -4.95
CA LEU A 68 11.77 -4.56 -3.93
C LEU A 68 10.96 -4.79 -2.65
N VAL A 69 10.30 -3.76 -2.12
CA VAL A 69 9.46 -3.88 -0.91
C VAL A 69 8.35 -4.92 -1.10
N ALA A 70 7.66 -4.93 -2.24
CA ALA A 70 6.60 -5.90 -2.52
C ALA A 70 7.13 -7.34 -2.59
N MET A 71 8.26 -7.55 -3.26
CA MET A 71 8.90 -8.87 -3.36
C MET A 71 9.31 -9.41 -1.99
N PHE A 72 9.91 -8.56 -1.14
CA PHE A 72 10.26 -8.95 0.23
C PHE A 72 9.04 -9.20 1.12
N PHE A 73 7.98 -8.41 0.95
CA PHE A 73 6.71 -8.65 1.66
C PHE A 73 6.15 -10.04 1.33
N VAL A 74 6.11 -10.42 0.05
CA VAL A 74 5.63 -11.74 -0.37
C VAL A 74 6.50 -12.87 0.19
N ILE A 75 7.83 -12.71 0.15
CA ILE A 75 8.74 -13.71 0.74
C ILE A 75 8.45 -13.83 2.25
N PHE A 76 8.48 -12.71 2.98
CA PHE A 76 8.26 -12.72 4.42
C PHE A 76 6.87 -13.27 4.82
N ASP A 77 5.84 -13.01 4.02
CA ASP A 77 4.48 -13.53 4.24
C ASP A 77 4.42 -15.06 4.12
N VAL A 78 5.10 -15.63 3.11
CA VAL A 78 5.25 -17.09 2.97
C VAL A 78 6.02 -17.69 4.15
N GLU A 79 7.07 -17.02 4.62
CA GLU A 79 7.85 -17.50 5.76
C GLU A 79 7.05 -17.43 7.08
N ALA A 80 6.20 -16.42 7.24
CA ALA A 80 5.26 -16.32 8.35
C ALA A 80 4.22 -17.46 8.34
N MET A 81 3.76 -17.89 7.16
CA MET A 81 2.89 -19.06 7.01
C MET A 81 3.56 -20.34 7.53
N PHE A 82 4.87 -20.53 7.27
CA PHE A 82 5.61 -21.67 7.82
C PHE A 82 5.73 -21.61 9.35
N LEU A 83 6.00 -20.43 9.91
CA LEU A 83 6.02 -20.23 11.36
C LEU A 83 4.66 -20.49 11.99
N PHE A 84 3.56 -20.11 11.32
CA PHE A 84 2.22 -20.40 11.79
C PHE A 84 1.93 -21.90 11.81
N ALA A 85 2.29 -22.62 10.75
CA ALA A 85 2.14 -24.07 10.67
C ALA A 85 2.90 -24.79 11.79
N TRP A 86 4.15 -24.38 12.05
CA TRP A 86 4.92 -24.84 13.20
C TRP A 86 4.25 -24.46 14.53
N SER A 87 3.77 -23.23 14.66
CA SER A 87 3.17 -22.71 15.90
C SER A 87 1.94 -23.50 16.34
N VAL A 88 1.14 -24.02 15.40
CA VAL A 88 -0.05 -24.82 15.70
C VAL A 88 0.33 -26.21 16.25
N ALA A 89 1.49 -26.74 15.88
CA ALA A 89 1.96 -28.09 16.21
C ALA A 89 3.20 -28.12 17.12
N ILE A 90 3.42 -27.07 17.93
CA ILE A 90 4.62 -26.94 18.79
C ILE A 90 4.80 -28.13 19.74
N ARG A 91 3.69 -28.68 20.26
CA ARG A 91 3.73 -29.77 21.25
C ARG A 91 4.18 -31.08 20.62
N GLU A 92 3.73 -31.35 19.40
CA GLU A 92 4.02 -32.54 18.63
C GLU A 92 5.44 -32.49 18.02
N ALA A 93 5.89 -31.29 17.64
CA ALA A 93 7.22 -31.08 17.06
C ALA A 93 8.37 -31.17 18.08
N GLY A 94 8.08 -30.90 19.36
CA GLY A 94 9.03 -31.04 20.46
C GLY A 94 10.28 -30.15 20.32
N TRP A 95 11.37 -30.56 20.97
CA TRP A 95 12.62 -29.79 20.98
C TRP A 95 13.30 -29.67 19.61
N VAL A 96 13.17 -30.70 18.76
CA VAL A 96 13.76 -30.69 17.41
C VAL A 96 13.07 -29.61 16.56
N GLY A 97 11.73 -29.60 16.52
CA GLY A 97 11.00 -28.58 15.79
C GLY A 97 11.23 -27.16 16.35
N PHE A 98 11.45 -27.02 17.65
CA PHE A 98 11.82 -25.72 18.24
C PHE A 98 13.18 -25.21 17.72
N ILE A 99 14.18 -26.09 17.64
CA ILE A 99 15.51 -25.74 17.12
C ILE A 99 15.42 -25.36 15.64
N GLU A 100 14.68 -26.12 14.84
CA GLU A 100 14.43 -25.82 13.43
C GLU A 100 13.76 -24.46 13.24
N ALA A 101 12.70 -24.17 14.00
CA ALA A 101 12.03 -22.88 13.98
C ALA A 101 12.94 -21.73 14.44
N ALA A 102 13.78 -21.95 15.46
CA ALA A 102 14.73 -20.94 15.91
C ALA A 102 15.78 -20.59 14.85
N ILE A 103 16.34 -21.59 14.16
CA ILE A 103 17.27 -21.40 13.05
C ILE A 103 16.57 -20.68 11.90
N PHE A 104 15.34 -21.08 11.58
CA PHE A 104 14.55 -20.46 10.52
C PHE A 104 14.28 -18.97 10.80
N ILE A 105 13.83 -18.63 12.01
CA ILE A 105 13.66 -17.23 12.45
C ILE A 105 14.98 -16.47 12.36
N PHE A 106 16.09 -17.09 12.76
CA PHE A 106 17.41 -16.46 12.67
C PHE A 106 17.79 -16.11 11.23
N VAL A 107 17.52 -17.00 10.26
CA VAL A 107 17.73 -16.74 8.84
C VAL A 107 16.85 -15.58 8.34
N LEU A 108 15.59 -15.52 8.77
CA LEU A 108 14.69 -14.38 8.44
C LEU A 108 15.23 -13.06 8.98
N LEU A 109 15.69 -13.04 10.24
CA LEU A 109 16.28 -11.87 10.86
C LEU A 109 17.57 -11.44 10.14
N ALA A 110 18.40 -12.40 9.73
CA ALA A 110 19.61 -12.12 8.94
C ALA A 110 19.27 -11.52 7.57
N GLY A 111 18.27 -12.05 6.87
CA GLY A 111 17.78 -11.51 5.60
C GLY A 111 17.21 -10.10 5.74
N LEU A 112 16.40 -9.86 6.79
CA LEU A 112 15.87 -8.54 7.11
C LEU A 112 16.99 -7.55 7.45
N PHE A 113 17.96 -7.96 8.26
CA PHE A 113 19.11 -7.13 8.61
C PHE A 113 19.93 -6.77 7.36
N TYR A 114 20.23 -7.74 6.50
CA TYR A 114 20.92 -7.49 5.24
C TYR A 114 20.17 -6.44 4.40
N LEU A 115 18.86 -6.57 4.31
CA LEU A 115 18.03 -5.67 3.53
C LEU A 115 18.05 -4.22 4.04
N VAL A 116 17.95 -4.06 5.36
CA VAL A 116 18.08 -2.76 6.02
C VAL A 116 19.46 -2.16 5.74
N ARG A 117 20.52 -2.97 5.76
CA ARG A 117 21.88 -2.51 5.47
C ARG A 117 22.09 -2.12 4.00
N VAL A 118 21.40 -2.77 3.06
CA VAL A 118 21.42 -2.42 1.63
C VAL A 118 20.63 -1.14 1.33
N GLY A 119 19.82 -0.65 2.27
CA GLY A 119 19.03 0.58 2.08
C GLY A 119 17.86 0.38 1.12
N ALA A 120 17.42 -0.87 0.90
CA ALA A 120 16.23 -1.14 0.10
C ALA A 120 14.95 -0.54 0.75
N LEU A 121 15.02 -0.29 2.06
CA LEU A 121 13.98 0.39 2.83
C LEU A 121 14.13 1.93 2.84
N ASP A 122 15.19 2.49 2.28
CA ASP A 122 15.43 3.94 2.30
C ASP A 122 14.54 4.65 1.27
N TRP A 123 13.48 5.29 1.78
CA TRP A 123 12.57 6.11 0.98
C TRP A 123 13.10 7.49 0.64
N THR A 124 14.30 7.87 1.11
CA THR A 124 14.86 9.20 0.86
C THR A 124 15.19 9.37 -0.63
N PRO A 125 14.55 10.29 -1.36
CA PRO A 125 14.94 10.59 -2.72
C PRO A 125 16.31 11.28 -2.71
N VAL A 126 17.23 10.82 -3.56
CA VAL A 126 18.59 11.39 -3.74
C VAL A 126 18.57 12.84 -4.28
N ARG A 127 17.40 13.48 -4.40
CA ARG A 127 17.20 14.73 -5.15
C ARG A 127 17.07 16.01 -4.31
N SER A 128 17.47 16.04 -3.05
CA SER A 128 17.43 17.28 -2.25
C SER A 128 18.82 17.86 -1.93
N ARG A 129 19.80 17.75 -2.83
CA ARG A 129 21.09 18.47 -2.70
C ARG A 129 21.74 18.94 -4.00
N ARG A 130 21.03 18.96 -5.14
CA ARG A 130 21.48 19.79 -6.27
C ARG A 130 21.09 21.23 -5.99
N ALA A 131 22.03 21.91 -5.36
CA ALA A 131 22.12 23.34 -5.18
C ALA A 131 21.43 24.11 -6.31
N VAL A 132 20.44 24.92 -5.93
CA VAL A 132 20.07 26.13 -6.69
C VAL A 132 21.25 27.08 -6.53
N LYS A 133 22.33 26.84 -7.29
CA LYS A 133 23.48 27.74 -7.41
C LYS A 133 23.50 28.29 -8.83
N GLY A 134 22.41 28.93 -9.21
CA GLY A 134 22.34 29.80 -10.38
C GLY A 134 21.99 31.20 -9.89
N PRO A 135 22.74 32.25 -10.24
CA PRO A 135 22.34 33.60 -9.91
C PRO A 135 21.00 33.88 -10.61
N SER A 136 19.97 34.19 -9.83
CA SER A 136 18.68 34.65 -10.34
C SER A 136 18.94 35.93 -11.15
N LYS A 137 18.94 35.83 -12.47
CA LYS A 137 19.02 37.00 -13.35
C LYS A 137 17.70 37.76 -13.19
N VAL A 138 17.68 38.73 -12.29
CA VAL A 138 16.57 39.66 -12.13
C VAL A 138 16.51 40.50 -13.41
N ILE A 139 15.58 40.18 -14.29
CA ILE A 139 15.28 40.98 -15.47
C ILE A 139 14.64 42.28 -14.97
N LYS A 140 15.41 43.38 -14.92
CA LYS A 140 14.87 44.73 -14.72
C LYS A 140 14.09 45.10 -15.99
N ILE A 141 12.76 45.03 -15.91
CA ILE A 141 11.88 45.62 -16.92
C ILE A 141 12.01 47.14 -16.75
N SER A 142 12.75 47.78 -17.66
CA SER A 142 12.79 49.23 -17.78
C SER A 142 11.48 49.67 -18.42
N ASN A 143 10.57 50.21 -17.61
CA ASN A 143 9.42 50.95 -18.10
C ASN A 143 9.92 52.23 -18.79
N ARG A 144 10.02 52.21 -20.12
CA ARG A 144 10.01 53.44 -20.93
C ARG A 144 8.61 53.62 -21.49
N HIS A 145 7.84 54.50 -20.86
CA HIS A 145 6.69 55.14 -21.50
C HIS A 145 7.22 56.20 -22.48
N PRO A 146 6.90 56.13 -23.78
CA PRO A 146 6.96 57.28 -24.65
C PRO A 146 5.75 58.18 -24.37
N GLN A 147 6.04 59.48 -24.23
CA GLN A 147 5.06 60.58 -24.22
C GLN A 147 4.38 60.68 -25.59
#